data_AF-A0A358MHR3-F1
#
_entry.id   AF-A0A358MHR3-F1
#
_cell.length_a   1.000
_cell.length_b   1.000
_cell.length_c   1.000
_cell.angle_alpha   90.00
_cell.angle_beta   90.00
_cell.angle_gamma   90.00
#
_symmetry.space_group_name_H-M   'P 1'
#
loop_
_entity.id
_entity.type
_entity.pdbx_description
1 polymer ?
#
loop_
_entity_poly.entity_id
_entity_poly.type
_entity_poly.pdbx_seq_one_letter_code
_entity_poly.pdbx_strand_id
1 'polypeptide(L)'
;WLNGGFLSHVAGKLFLRTGHAALKPRIHNAYLGDEENPGGVELTDLPLLHFHAHDRTAFLAAYRFRLTQGSYRADLKPNRNRADGGLSMHELLSMIETEEGEAGLIAFFEEVCTPRPELVDGLGARGRLLKADLDLASVQTRHFPNSAP
;
A
#
# COMPACT_ATOMS: atom_id res chain seq x y z
N TRP A 1 4.72 10.84 -10.82
CA TRP A 1 4.71 11.04 -9.36
C TRP A 1 4.11 9.82 -8.65
N LEU A 2 2.95 9.30 -9.07
CA LEU A 2 2.46 7.98 -8.61
C LEU A 2 2.94 6.85 -9.52
N ASN A 3 3.36 5.72 -8.94
CA ASN A 3 3.75 4.54 -9.72
C ASN A 3 2.48 3.77 -10.13
N GLY A 4 2.22 3.67 -11.44
CA GLY A 4 1.01 3.03 -11.97
C GLY A 4 -0.31 3.73 -11.60
N GLY A 5 -0.28 4.95 -11.05
CA GLY A 5 -1.47 5.67 -10.60
C GLY A 5 -1.96 5.29 -9.18
N PHE A 6 -1.22 4.46 -8.44
CA PHE A 6 -1.64 3.98 -7.12
C PHE A 6 -0.82 4.60 -5.97
N LEU A 7 -1.45 4.75 -4.81
CA LEU A 7 -0.80 5.03 -3.52
C LEU A 7 -0.20 3.75 -2.92
N SER A 8 0.71 3.09 -3.63
CA SER A 8 1.37 1.89 -3.14
C SER A 8 2.78 1.73 -3.70
N HIS A 9 3.52 0.79 -3.14
CA HIS A 9 4.77 0.32 -3.72
C HIS A 9 4.48 -0.89 -4.62
N VAL A 10 5.27 -1.10 -5.65
CA VAL A 10 5.17 -2.26 -6.57
C VAL A 10 5.81 -3.54 -6.03
N ALA A 11 6.30 -3.51 -4.79
CA ALA A 11 6.89 -4.67 -4.15
C ALA A 11 5.77 -5.55 -3.61
N GLY A 12 5.87 -6.85 -3.88
CA GLY A 12 4.94 -7.85 -3.34
C GLY A 12 4.97 -7.91 -1.81
N LYS A 13 4.11 -8.77 -1.25
CA LYS A 13 4.18 -9.16 0.16
C LYS A 13 4.97 -10.45 0.32
N LEU A 14 5.60 -10.58 1.48
CA LEU A 14 6.42 -11.74 1.82
C LEU A 14 5.69 -12.65 2.79
N PHE A 15 5.68 -13.93 2.44
CA PHE A 15 5.29 -15.01 3.35
C PHE A 15 6.57 -15.72 3.77
N LEU A 16 6.95 -15.59 5.04
CA LEU A 16 8.19 -16.13 5.57
C LEU A 16 7.90 -17.26 6.55
N ARG A 17 8.64 -18.36 6.44
CA ARG A 17 8.65 -19.40 7.46
C ARG A 17 9.51 -18.94 8.64
N THR A 18 8.88 -18.78 9.80
CA THR A 18 9.56 -18.38 11.04
C THR A 18 10.28 -19.57 11.70
N GLY A 19 11.07 -19.31 12.75
CA GLY A 19 11.78 -20.34 13.51
C GLY A 19 13.24 -20.58 13.10
N HIS A 20 13.72 -19.92 12.05
CA HIS A 20 15.12 -19.99 11.64
C HIS A 20 15.94 -18.90 12.34
N ALA A 21 16.98 -19.26 13.10
CA ALA A 21 17.77 -18.33 13.90
C ALA A 21 18.45 -17.22 13.07
N ALA A 22 18.83 -17.53 11.82
CA ALA A 22 19.48 -16.58 10.92
C ALA A 22 18.52 -15.72 10.06
N LEU A 23 17.19 -15.85 10.23
CA LEU A 23 16.22 -15.10 9.44
C LEU A 23 16.19 -13.62 9.87
N LYS A 24 16.36 -12.71 8.91
CA LYS A 24 16.32 -11.25 9.11
C LYS A 24 15.23 -10.64 8.20
N PRO A 25 14.00 -10.41 8.70
CA PRO A 25 12.94 -9.78 7.92
C PRO A 25 13.24 -8.31 7.60
N ARG A 26 12.82 -7.86 6.41
CA ARG A 26 12.78 -6.46 5.95
C ARG A 26 11.39 -6.14 5.41
N ILE A 27 11.08 -4.86 5.20
CA ILE A 27 9.74 -4.40 4.78
C ILE A 27 9.34 -4.99 3.41
N HIS A 28 10.31 -5.20 2.51
CA HIS A 28 10.11 -5.78 1.17
C HIS A 28 11.10 -6.91 0.85
N ASN A 29 11.80 -7.43 1.85
CA ASN A 29 12.79 -8.49 1.63
C ASN A 29 12.97 -9.38 2.87
N ALA A 30 13.74 -10.46 2.75
CA ALA A 30 14.24 -11.22 3.88
C ALA A 30 15.64 -11.75 3.58
N TYR A 31 16.48 -11.84 4.61
CA TYR A 31 17.81 -12.47 4.50
C TYR A 31 17.88 -13.72 5.36
N LEU A 32 18.65 -14.69 4.91
CA LEU A 32 19.06 -15.86 5.68
C LEU A 32 20.57 -15.79 5.89
N GLY A 33 21.00 -15.37 7.07
CA GLY A 33 22.40 -14.99 7.27
C GLY A 33 22.71 -13.74 6.45
N ASP A 34 23.56 -13.89 5.44
CA ASP A 34 23.95 -12.82 4.51
C ASP A 34 23.38 -13.01 3.11
N GLU A 35 22.66 -14.12 2.87
CA GLU A 35 22.04 -14.41 1.57
C GLU A 35 20.64 -13.80 1.50
N GLU A 36 20.37 -13.10 0.41
CA GLU A 36 19.10 -12.45 0.14
C GLU A 36 18.08 -13.44 -0.40
N ASN A 37 17.02 -13.69 0.37
CA ASN A 37 15.87 -14.51 0.02
C ASN A 37 16.19 -15.80 -0.79
N PRO A 38 17.08 -16.69 -0.29
CA PRO A 38 17.56 -17.85 -1.06
C PRO A 38 16.48 -18.86 -1.46
N GLY A 39 15.36 -18.88 -0.73
CA GLY A 39 14.21 -19.74 -1.01
C GLY A 39 13.03 -19.00 -1.65
N GLY A 40 13.28 -17.83 -2.26
CA GLY A 40 12.24 -17.00 -2.84
C GLY A 40 11.49 -17.71 -3.96
N VAL A 41 10.16 -17.81 -3.82
CA VAL A 41 9.25 -18.27 -4.87
C VAL A 41 8.17 -17.21 -5.04
N GLU A 42 7.99 -16.74 -6.27
CA GLU A 42 6.89 -15.84 -6.63
C GLU A 42 5.59 -16.64 -6.76
N LEU A 43 4.54 -16.22 -6.05
CA LEU A 43 3.21 -16.82 -6.12
C LEU A 43 2.34 -16.04 -7.10
N THR A 44 2.44 -16.37 -8.40
CA THR A 44 1.75 -15.64 -9.48
C THR A 44 0.23 -15.83 -9.47
N ASP A 45 -0.25 -16.95 -8.92
CA ASP A 45 -1.66 -17.35 -8.96
C ASP A 45 -2.41 -17.04 -7.66
N LEU A 46 -1.75 -16.37 -6.71
CA LEU A 46 -2.34 -15.99 -5.42
C LEU A 46 -2.74 -14.51 -5.44
N PRO A 47 -4.02 -14.18 -5.67
CA PRO A 47 -4.45 -12.80 -5.57
C PRO A 47 -4.33 -12.32 -4.13
N LEU A 48 -3.75 -11.13 -3.96
CA LEU A 48 -3.59 -10.52 -2.65
C LEU A 48 -4.40 -9.23 -2.56
N LEU A 49 -5.28 -9.17 -1.57
CA LEU A 49 -6.04 -7.96 -1.27
C LEU A 49 -5.24 -7.05 -0.33
N HIS A 50 -5.13 -5.78 -0.70
CA HIS A 50 -4.48 -4.74 0.09
C HIS A 50 -5.47 -3.62 0.39
N PHE A 51 -5.72 -3.34 1.67
CA PHE A 51 -6.60 -2.26 2.10
C PHE A 51 -5.83 -0.97 2.38
N HIS A 52 -6.28 0.13 1.77
CA HIS A 52 -5.88 1.48 2.14
C HIS A 52 -6.84 2.07 3.19
N ALA A 53 -6.62 3.34 3.55
CA ALA A 53 -7.57 4.07 4.40
C ALA A 53 -8.98 4.01 3.79
N HIS A 54 -9.96 3.61 4.60
CA HIS A 54 -11.32 3.35 4.12
C HIS A 54 -12.17 4.62 3.97
N ASP A 55 -11.73 5.73 4.57
CA ASP A 55 -12.38 7.03 4.44
C ASP A 55 -11.39 8.20 4.53
N ARG A 56 -11.91 9.41 4.33
CA ARG A 56 -11.16 10.67 4.33
C ARG A 56 -10.50 10.96 5.67
N THR A 57 -11.18 10.68 6.78
CA THR A 57 -10.67 10.91 8.14
C THR A 57 -9.48 10.01 8.43
N ALA A 58 -9.61 8.71 8.13
CA ALA A 58 -8.54 7.73 8.24
C ALA A 58 -7.37 8.08 7.31
N PHE A 59 -7.65 8.57 6.11
CA PHE A 59 -6.62 9.03 5.18
C PHE A 59 -5.81 10.21 5.73
N LEU A 60 -6.49 11.25 6.24
CA LEU A 60 -5.83 12.43 6.81
C LEU A 60 -5.01 12.05 8.05
N ALA A 61 -5.56 11.23 8.95
CA ALA A 61 -4.83 10.72 10.11
C ALA A 61 -3.56 9.95 9.70
N ALA A 62 -3.69 9.05 8.72
CA ALA A 62 -2.56 8.30 8.17
C ALA A 62 -1.54 9.22 7.48
N TYR A 63 -1.99 10.25 6.77
CA TYR A 63 -1.12 11.25 6.14
C TYR A 63 -0.27 11.97 7.19
N ARG A 64 -0.88 12.50 8.26
CA ARG A 64 -0.16 13.16 9.37
C ARG A 64 0.87 12.24 10.01
N PHE A 65 0.48 11.01 10.31
CA PHE A 65 1.40 10.01 10.85
C PHE A 65 2.55 9.69 9.89
N ARG A 66 2.27 9.57 8.58
CA ARG A 66 3.28 9.19 7.59
C ARG A 66 4.30 10.29 7.31
N LEU A 67 3.91 11.55 7.43
CA LEU A 67 4.85 12.68 7.33
C LEU A 67 5.91 12.64 8.44
N THR A 68 5.53 12.26 9.65
CA THR A 68 6.42 12.27 10.81
C THR A 68 7.28 11.01 10.89
N GLN A 69 6.66 9.82 10.78
CA GLN A 69 7.35 8.56 11.04
C GLN A 69 7.16 7.50 9.96
N GLY A 70 6.25 7.70 9.00
CA GLY A 70 5.93 6.69 7.99
C GLY A 70 6.60 6.90 6.64
N SER A 71 5.87 6.53 5.60
CA SER A 71 6.38 6.48 4.22
C SER A 71 6.40 7.82 3.49
N TYR A 72 6.03 8.92 4.14
CA TYR A 72 5.97 10.27 3.54
C TYR A 72 6.93 11.26 4.23
N ARG A 73 7.95 10.75 4.91
CA ARG A 73 9.00 11.61 5.49
C ARG A 73 9.80 12.30 4.38
N ALA A 74 10.30 13.49 4.70
CA ALA A 74 11.03 14.35 3.76
C ALA A 74 12.35 13.75 3.24
N ASP A 75 12.97 12.84 4.00
CA ASP A 75 14.24 12.19 3.66
C ASP A 75 14.09 11.06 2.62
N LEU A 76 12.85 10.66 2.30
CA LEU A 76 12.58 9.60 1.36
C LEU A 76 12.72 10.07 -0.09
N LYS A 77 13.40 9.26 -0.89
CA LYS A 77 13.63 9.53 -2.32
C LYS A 77 12.35 9.29 -3.14
N PRO A 78 12.19 10.00 -4.27
CA PRO A 78 11.10 9.76 -5.19
C PRO A 78 11.20 8.37 -5.85
N ASN A 79 10.04 7.81 -6.21
CA ASN A 79 9.97 6.53 -6.96
C ASN A 79 10.42 6.66 -8.43
N ARG A 80 10.49 7.89 -8.96
CA ARG A 80 11.01 8.23 -10.29
C ARG A 80 12.22 9.13 -10.13
N ASN A 81 13.19 9.03 -11.04
CA ASN A 81 14.35 9.92 -11.03
C ASN A 81 13.93 11.39 -11.05
N ARG A 82 14.60 12.23 -10.25
CA ARG A 82 14.36 13.67 -10.19
C ARG A 82 14.60 14.36 -11.53
N ALA A 83 15.61 13.90 -12.29
CA ALA A 83 15.90 14.43 -13.62
C ALA A 83 14.71 14.29 -14.59
N ASP A 84 13.83 13.33 -14.34
CA ASP A 84 12.63 13.07 -15.15
C ASP A 84 11.35 13.66 -14.51
N GLY A 85 11.49 14.62 -13.59
CA GLY A 85 10.37 15.23 -12.88
C GLY A 85 9.77 14.35 -11.77
N GLY A 86 10.56 13.46 -11.19
CA GLY A 86 10.16 12.64 -10.05
C GLY A 86 9.97 13.47 -8.77
N LEU A 87 8.76 13.46 -8.23
CA LEU A 87 8.44 13.95 -6.88
C LEU A 87 8.32 12.79 -5.90
N SER A 88 8.77 13.01 -4.67
CA SER A 88 8.48 12.10 -3.56
C SER A 88 7.02 12.29 -3.11
N MET A 89 6.49 11.33 -2.35
CA MET A 89 5.14 11.47 -1.79
C MET A 89 5.05 12.63 -0.79
N HIS A 90 6.16 12.93 -0.11
CA HIS A 90 6.27 14.12 0.74
C HIS A 90 6.07 15.38 -0.10
N GLU A 91 6.88 15.57 -1.14
CA GLU A 91 6.83 16.76 -1.99
C GLU A 91 5.47 16.95 -2.66
N LEU A 92 4.89 15.86 -3.20
CA LEU A 92 3.59 15.92 -3.85
C LEU A 92 2.47 16.34 -2.88
N LEU A 93 2.35 15.66 -1.74
CA LEU A 93 1.23 15.91 -0.82
C LEU A 93 1.40 17.21 -0.05
N SER A 94 2.63 17.59 0.30
CA SER A 94 2.90 18.88 0.93
C SER A 94 2.66 20.06 0.00
N MET A 95 2.92 19.91 -1.31
CA MET A 95 2.55 20.92 -2.32
C MET A 95 1.03 21.10 -2.37
N ILE A 96 0.28 20.01 -2.55
CA ILE A 96 -1.20 20.03 -2.56
C ILE A 96 -1.75 20.70 -1.29
N GLU A 97 -1.24 20.31 -0.12
CA GLU A 97 -1.66 20.91 1.14
C GLU A 97 -1.31 22.40 1.25
N THR A 98 -0.15 22.81 0.74
CA THR A 98 0.27 24.22 0.79
C THR A 98 -0.61 25.10 -0.10
N GLU A 99 -1.00 24.60 -1.28
CA GLU A 99 -1.77 25.35 -2.28
C GLU A 99 -3.28 25.33 -1.99
N GLU A 100 -3.81 24.19 -1.56
CA GLU A 100 -5.25 23.94 -1.49
C GLU A 100 -5.73 23.50 -0.09
N GLY A 101 -4.82 23.39 0.87
CA GLY A 101 -5.12 22.96 2.23
C GLY A 101 -5.64 21.51 2.30
N GLU A 102 -6.45 21.24 3.33
CA GLU A 102 -7.06 19.93 3.52
C GLU A 102 -8.04 19.55 2.40
N ALA A 103 -8.67 20.53 1.76
CA ALA A 103 -9.58 20.31 0.64
C ALA A 103 -8.86 19.66 -0.55
N GLY A 104 -7.65 20.12 -0.88
CA GLY A 104 -6.83 19.51 -1.93
C GLY A 104 -6.43 18.06 -1.61
N LEU A 105 -6.11 17.77 -0.34
CA LEU A 105 -5.79 16.41 0.09
C LEU A 105 -6.99 15.47 -0.03
N ILE A 106 -8.19 15.96 0.28
CA ILE A 106 -9.43 15.20 0.10
C ILE A 106 -9.71 14.98 -1.38
N ALA A 107 -9.56 16.01 -2.23
CA ALA A 107 -9.72 15.87 -3.68
C ALA A 107 -8.74 14.84 -4.27
N PHE A 108 -7.48 14.86 -3.81
CA PHE A 108 -6.49 13.85 -4.18
C PHE A 108 -6.90 12.44 -3.75
N PHE A 109 -7.39 12.27 -2.51
CA PHE A 109 -7.89 10.98 -2.04
C PHE A 109 -9.09 10.50 -2.87
N GLU A 110 -10.03 11.37 -3.20
CA GLU A 110 -11.18 11.04 -4.03
C GLU A 110 -10.75 10.61 -5.44
N GLU A 111 -9.77 11.29 -6.01
CA GLU A 111 -9.23 10.96 -7.33
C GLU A 111 -8.54 9.60 -7.36
N VAL A 112 -7.75 9.28 -6.33
CA VAL A 112 -6.81 8.15 -6.37
C VAL A 112 -7.33 6.91 -5.64
N CYS A 113 -8.14 7.07 -4.60
CA CYS A 113 -8.54 5.99 -3.70
C CYS A 113 -10.01 5.59 -3.80
N THR A 114 -10.85 6.39 -4.47
CA THR A 114 -12.29 6.11 -4.54
C THR A 114 -12.61 5.25 -5.77
N PRO A 115 -13.34 4.11 -5.60
CA PRO A 115 -13.73 3.26 -6.72
C PRO A 115 -14.86 3.92 -7.51
N ARG A 116 -14.52 4.79 -8.46
CA ARG A 116 -15.51 5.42 -9.34
C ARG A 116 -16.02 4.42 -10.39
N PRO A 117 -17.32 4.48 -10.78
CA PRO A 117 -17.92 3.50 -11.68
C PRO A 117 -17.12 3.29 -12.97
N GLU A 118 -16.65 4.35 -13.61
CA GLU A 118 -15.89 4.27 -14.85
C GLU A 118 -14.52 3.58 -14.69
N LEU A 119 -13.90 3.70 -13.50
CA LEU A 119 -12.65 3.01 -13.19
C LEU A 119 -12.92 1.52 -12.92
N VAL A 120 -13.99 1.21 -12.18
CA VAL A 120 -14.40 -0.17 -11.89
C VAL A 120 -14.77 -0.91 -13.17
N ASP A 121 -15.57 -0.27 -14.04
CA ASP A 121 -15.93 -0.82 -15.35
C ASP A 121 -14.70 -0.98 -16.25
N GLY A 122 -13.80 0.00 -16.24
CA GLY A 122 -12.53 -0.07 -16.97
C GLY A 122 -11.63 -1.22 -16.52
N LEU A 123 -11.58 -1.53 -15.22
CA LEU A 123 -10.87 -2.68 -14.67
C LEU A 123 -11.58 -3.99 -15.04
N GLY A 124 -12.91 -4.01 -14.98
CA GLY A 124 -13.73 -5.15 -15.39
C GLY A 124 -13.52 -5.53 -16.85
N ALA A 125 -13.60 -4.55 -17.76
CA ALA A 125 -13.40 -4.74 -19.19
C ALA A 125 -12.00 -5.26 -19.56
N ARG A 126 -11.00 -5.07 -18.69
CA ARG A 126 -9.62 -5.54 -18.87
C ARG A 126 -9.33 -6.85 -18.15
N GLY A 127 -10.32 -7.48 -17.51
CA GLY A 127 -10.11 -8.68 -16.69
C GLY A 127 -9.20 -8.44 -15.48
N ARG A 128 -9.15 -7.20 -14.98
CA ARG A 128 -8.31 -6.79 -13.84
C ARG A 128 -9.11 -6.49 -12.57
N LEU A 129 -10.43 -6.52 -12.64
CA LEU A 129 -11.29 -6.41 -11.46
C LEU A 129 -11.47 -7.79 -10.82
N LEU A 130 -10.93 -7.95 -9.61
CA LEU A 130 -11.20 -9.12 -8.77
C LEU A 130 -12.30 -8.78 -7.76
N LYS A 131 -13.30 -9.64 -7.66
CA LYS A 131 -14.36 -9.55 -6.64
C LYS A 131 -14.33 -10.82 -5.80
N ALA A 132 -14.28 -10.65 -4.49
CA ALA A 132 -14.32 -11.76 -3.54
C ALA A 132 -15.17 -11.33 -2.34
N ASP A 133 -16.03 -12.23 -1.88
CA ASP A 133 -16.59 -12.13 -0.54
C ASP A 133 -15.54 -12.67 0.44
N LEU A 134 -15.17 -11.84 1.41
CA LEU A 134 -14.14 -12.18 2.38
C LEU A 134 -14.68 -12.97 3.57
N ASP A 135 -16.00 -12.93 3.81
CA ASP A 135 -16.67 -13.57 4.95
C ASP A 135 -15.88 -13.41 6.26
N LEU A 136 -15.48 -12.15 6.55
CA LEU A 136 -14.52 -11.84 7.60
C LEU A 136 -14.96 -12.36 8.98
N ALA A 137 -16.28 -12.36 9.24
CA ALA A 137 -16.85 -12.86 10.50
C ALA A 137 -16.62 -14.37 10.67
N SER A 138 -16.86 -15.17 9.63
CA SER A 138 -16.63 -16.61 9.68
C SER A 138 -15.14 -16.94 9.72
N VAL A 139 -14.31 -16.22 8.96
CA VAL A 139 -12.85 -16.38 8.98
C VAL A 139 -12.29 -16.07 10.37
N GLN A 140 -12.75 -14.99 11.00
CA GLN A 140 -12.37 -14.63 12.36
C GLN A 140 -12.79 -15.72 13.35
N THR A 141 -14.04 -16.18 13.29
CA THR A 141 -14.55 -17.23 14.18
C THR A 141 -13.73 -18.53 14.06
N ARG A 142 -13.37 -18.92 12.82
CA ARG A 142 -12.63 -20.15 12.54
C ARG A 142 -11.19 -20.10 13.03
N HIS A 143 -10.48 -19.01 12.77
CA HIS A 143 -9.03 -18.92 12.99
C HIS A 143 -8.64 -18.22 14.30
N PHE A 144 -9.52 -17.36 14.81
CA PHE A 144 -9.32 -16.56 16.01
C PHE A 144 -10.57 -16.62 16.93
N PRO A 145 -11.02 -17.82 17.35
CA PRO A 145 -12.26 -17.97 18.11
C PRO A 145 -12.30 -17.21 19.44
N ASN A 146 -11.12 -16.84 19.96
CA ASN A 146 -10.96 -16.14 21.25
C ASN A 146 -10.52 -14.66 21.10
N SER A 147 -10.46 -14.12 19.87
CA SER A 147 -10.22 -12.68 19.71
C SER A 147 -11.54 -11.95 20.02
N ALA A 148 -11.59 -11.24 21.14
CA ALA A 148 -12.70 -10.31 21.39
C ALA A 148 -12.71 -9.22 20.29
N PRO A 149 -13.89 -8.70 19.89
CA PRO A 149 -13.97 -7.47 19.11
C PRO A 149 -13.40 -6.26 19.88
#